data_AF-A0A1W9TX16-F1
#
_entry.id   AF-A0A1W9TX16-F1
#
_cell.length_a   1.000
_cell.length_b   1.000
_cell.length_c   1.000
_cell.angle_alpha   90.00
_cell.angle_beta   90.00
_cell.angle_gamma   90.00
#
_symmetry.space_group_name_H-M   'P 1'
#
loop_
_entity.id
_entity.type
_entity.pdbx_description
1 polymer ?
#
loop_
_entity_poly.entity_id
_entity_poly.type
_entity_poly.pdbx_seq_one_letter_code
_entity_poly.pdbx_strand_id
1 'polypeptide(L)'
;MRKKVVLLGFCFVVMLTVFVNYDYLHADKLFLNAPVMKVTTAGTNVEISWNNIFDADGYTLYYAPYPDASYVGSFDMGDNRSLSACLPVGFGFYVAVKAYKFGIESDFSNIDYFVSKSTPVYMTVVLHYEENFNTAKNYYHTKREELLELATYLRSVGITLNLQPDWAFLECVRDYDDEFNTTTGGKTIIQYLKEDLGHEIDPHAHEKNDYNIADVAYLIQETGVVPSTLVGGMIVDPVEDSKYNYFLNPIQGRKFPFYSWQAETLWGGGTSGHVNDVYATGVWHPKDAENFYTNDDTSPLPCIGKYINTFDGLYDLIEKLDSCTLEQGKIYTSTVFIGQGEVEEYLYNFKNEIAKLNKYKEEGKLIFSSLGTILNVWETEYNSEYNIFINESERVEAPIINITQINGKSRIVMGCDTEGAQIRYTFDTASPTLESTLYTEPIFTIGKGNVKAKAYKDGCITSRSTDGVYGME
;
A
#
# COMPACT_ATOMS: atom_id res chain seq x y z
N MET A 1 93.84 -42.46 12.24
CA MET A 1 94.21 -41.79 13.52
C MET A 1 92.92 -41.22 14.13
N ARG A 2 92.73 -41.32 15.47
CA ARG A 2 91.67 -40.68 16.30
C ARG A 2 90.26 -40.35 15.71
N LYS A 3 89.24 -41.02 16.31
CA LYS A 3 87.89 -40.49 16.70
C LYS A 3 86.85 -40.25 15.57
N LYS A 4 85.52 -40.44 15.79
CA LYS A 4 84.75 -41.05 16.92
C LYS A 4 83.27 -41.37 16.51
N VAL A 5 82.71 -42.43 17.12
CA VAL A 5 81.29 -42.58 17.58
C VAL A 5 80.16 -42.73 16.50
N VAL A 6 79.24 -43.72 16.44
CA VAL A 6 78.41 -44.51 17.43
C VAL A 6 77.10 -43.76 17.79
N LEU A 7 75.85 -44.28 17.81
CA LEU A 7 75.14 -45.57 17.58
C LEU A 7 73.68 -45.21 17.15
N LEU A 8 72.70 -46.02 16.70
CA LEU A 8 72.51 -47.46 16.40
C LEU A 8 72.42 -47.63 14.84
N GLY A 9 71.82 -48.63 14.15
CA GLY A 9 71.11 -49.88 14.47
C GLY A 9 69.56 -49.77 14.58
N PHE A 10 68.75 -50.80 14.28
CA PHE A 10 69.04 -52.13 13.70
C PHE A 10 67.75 -52.78 13.12
N CYS A 11 67.80 -53.38 11.92
CA CYS A 11 67.11 -54.60 11.40
C CYS A 11 65.58 -54.89 11.68
N PHE A 12 64.81 -55.66 10.89
CA PHE A 12 65.04 -56.32 9.59
C PHE A 12 63.72 -56.56 8.81
N VAL A 13 63.89 -56.96 7.55
CA VAL A 13 62.93 -57.48 6.55
C VAL A 13 61.96 -58.55 7.07
N VAL A 14 60.68 -58.51 6.64
CA VAL A 14 59.96 -59.58 5.87
C VAL A 14 58.54 -59.15 5.51
N MET A 15 58.15 -59.37 4.25
CA MET A 15 56.78 -59.26 3.74
C MET A 15 56.05 -60.58 4.01
N LEU A 16 54.95 -60.58 4.79
CA LEU A 16 54.17 -61.77 5.08
C LEU A 16 52.68 -61.58 4.79
N THR A 17 52.04 -62.68 4.40
CA THR A 17 50.69 -62.78 3.85
C THR A 17 49.58 -62.65 4.91
N VAL A 18 48.55 -61.85 4.56
CA VAL A 18 47.08 -62.07 4.71
C VAL A 18 46.54 -62.78 5.97
N PHE A 19 45.42 -62.24 6.48
CA PHE A 19 44.64 -62.62 7.68
C PHE A 19 45.17 -62.10 9.03
N VAL A 20 44.66 -60.92 9.42
CA VAL A 20 43.99 -60.64 10.71
C VAL A 20 43.40 -59.21 10.65
N ASN A 21 42.34 -58.93 11.40
CA ASN A 21 41.63 -57.64 11.51
C ASN A 21 40.94 -57.13 10.23
N TYR A 22 39.86 -57.80 9.82
CA TYR A 22 38.80 -57.18 8.99
C TYR A 22 37.70 -56.51 9.86
N ASP A 23 37.81 -56.61 11.19
CA ASP A 23 36.80 -56.22 12.18
C ASP A 23 37.12 -54.90 12.93
N TYR A 24 37.98 -54.04 12.35
CA TYR A 24 38.42 -52.77 12.96
C TYR A 24 38.32 -51.54 12.05
N LEU A 25 37.52 -51.62 10.99
CA LEU A 25 36.77 -50.44 10.55
C LEU A 25 35.53 -50.34 11.45
N HIS A 26 35.34 -49.19 12.09
CA HIS A 26 34.16 -48.99 12.92
C HIS A 26 32.90 -49.17 12.08
N ALA A 27 31.92 -49.89 12.64
CA ALA A 27 30.53 -49.60 12.35
C ALA A 27 30.22 -48.23 12.99
N ASP A 28 30.70 -47.16 12.35
CA ASP A 28 30.21 -45.82 12.59
C ASP A 28 28.70 -45.90 12.41
N LYS A 29 27.96 -45.70 13.51
CA LYS A 29 26.50 -45.63 13.42
C LYS A 29 26.19 -44.52 12.43
N LEU A 30 25.50 -44.88 11.35
CA LEU A 30 25.09 -43.98 10.29
C LEU A 30 24.07 -42.99 10.86
N PHE A 31 24.58 -41.95 11.52
CA PHE A 31 23.81 -41.02 12.34
C PHE A 31 23.69 -39.70 11.60
N LEU A 32 22.46 -39.35 11.24
CA LEU A 32 22.14 -38.07 10.67
C LEU A 32 22.03 -37.03 11.79
N ASN A 33 22.76 -35.93 11.64
CA ASN A 33 22.58 -34.77 12.51
C ASN A 33 21.14 -34.26 12.39
N ALA A 34 20.56 -33.80 13.50
CA ALA A 34 19.24 -33.17 13.48
C ALA A 34 19.27 -31.90 12.61
N PRO A 35 18.24 -31.66 11.76
CA PRO A 35 18.07 -30.39 11.06
C PRO A 35 17.97 -29.21 12.04
N VAL A 36 18.48 -28.06 11.63
CA VAL A 36 18.18 -26.76 12.26
C VAL A 36 17.11 -26.10 11.41
N MET A 37 15.92 -25.94 11.99
CA MET A 37 14.72 -25.46 11.33
C MET A 37 14.44 -23.99 11.71
N LYS A 38 13.93 -23.22 10.76
CA LYS A 38 13.43 -21.86 10.95
C LYS A 38 11.98 -21.78 10.45
N VAL A 39 11.10 -21.18 11.25
CA VAL A 39 9.76 -20.79 10.81
C VAL A 39 9.73 -19.27 10.62
N THR A 40 9.02 -18.80 9.59
CA THR A 40 8.72 -17.39 9.35
C THR A 40 7.27 -17.23 8.92
N THR A 41 6.61 -16.20 9.43
CA THR A 41 5.19 -15.90 9.11
C THR A 41 5.03 -14.45 8.67
N ALA A 42 4.29 -14.23 7.60
CA ALA A 42 3.82 -12.92 7.19
C ALA A 42 2.30 -13.04 6.97
N GLY A 43 1.50 -12.47 7.88
CA GLY A 43 0.04 -12.66 7.91
C GLY A 43 -0.35 -14.15 7.88
N THR A 44 -1.07 -14.55 6.83
CA THR A 44 -1.51 -15.94 6.58
C THR A 44 -0.45 -16.81 5.90
N ASN A 45 0.59 -16.22 5.30
CA ASN A 45 1.69 -16.96 4.68
C ASN A 45 2.67 -17.47 5.76
N VAL A 46 2.98 -18.76 5.68
CA VAL A 46 3.91 -19.45 6.57
C VAL A 46 4.98 -20.15 5.73
N GLU A 47 6.25 -19.84 5.98
CA GLU A 47 7.40 -20.57 5.45
C GLU A 47 8.09 -21.34 6.57
N ILE A 48 8.44 -22.60 6.29
CA ILE A 48 9.26 -23.46 7.12
C ILE A 48 10.48 -23.86 6.29
N SER A 49 11.70 -23.64 6.79
CA SER A 49 12.94 -23.99 6.09
C SER A 49 13.96 -24.62 7.04
N TRP A 50 14.90 -25.40 6.51
CA TRP A 50 15.95 -26.04 7.33
C TRP A 50 17.28 -26.18 6.59
N ASN A 51 18.36 -26.31 7.37
CA ASN A 51 19.70 -26.49 6.81
C ASN A 51 19.87 -27.85 6.11
N ASN A 52 20.86 -27.92 5.23
CA ASN A 52 21.25 -29.19 4.62
C ASN A 52 22.00 -30.10 5.62
N ILE A 53 21.45 -31.27 5.89
CA ILE A 53 22.15 -32.36 6.57
C ILE A 53 22.95 -33.18 5.55
N PHE A 54 24.25 -33.30 5.81
CA PHE A 54 25.15 -34.11 4.99
C PHE A 54 24.70 -35.57 5.00
N ASP A 55 24.91 -36.26 3.88
CA ASP A 55 24.49 -37.64 3.63
C ASP A 55 22.97 -37.94 3.64
N ALA A 56 22.07 -37.05 4.05
CA ALA A 56 20.63 -37.36 4.07
C ALA A 56 20.06 -37.71 2.67
N ASP A 57 19.23 -38.77 2.59
CA ASP A 57 18.49 -39.16 1.37
C ASP A 57 17.18 -38.36 1.21
N GLY A 58 16.72 -37.69 2.28
CA GLY A 58 15.52 -36.85 2.29
C GLY A 58 15.09 -36.45 3.71
N TYR A 59 13.91 -35.83 3.84
CA TYR A 59 13.41 -35.22 5.08
C TYR A 59 11.93 -35.52 5.31
N THR A 60 11.56 -35.71 6.57
CA THR A 60 10.15 -35.81 7.01
C THR A 60 9.81 -34.59 7.85
N LEU A 61 8.79 -33.84 7.42
CA LEU A 61 8.18 -32.76 8.21
C LEU A 61 7.07 -33.36 9.09
N TYR A 62 7.10 -33.06 10.38
CA TYR A 62 6.08 -33.42 11.36
C TYR A 62 5.35 -32.17 11.84
N TYR A 63 4.06 -32.29 12.10
CA TYR A 63 3.22 -31.17 12.54
C TYR A 63 2.13 -31.63 13.52
N ALA A 64 1.74 -30.75 14.44
CA ALA A 64 0.66 -30.99 15.41
C ALA A 64 -0.14 -29.69 15.64
N PRO A 65 -1.48 -29.72 15.75
CA PRO A 65 -2.27 -28.49 15.94
C PRO A 65 -1.85 -27.70 17.19
N TYR A 66 -1.75 -26.38 17.07
CA TYR A 66 -1.49 -25.48 18.20
C TYR A 66 -2.83 -24.94 18.76
N PRO A 67 -3.00 -24.82 20.09
CA PRO A 67 -2.08 -25.20 21.16
C PRO A 67 -2.24 -26.67 21.63
N ASP A 68 -3.29 -27.36 21.21
CA ASP A 68 -3.74 -28.60 21.86
C ASP A 68 -2.88 -29.86 21.59
N ALA A 69 -2.05 -29.83 20.54
CA ALA A 69 -1.25 -30.96 20.05
C ALA A 69 -2.06 -32.27 19.86
N SER A 70 -3.33 -32.15 19.47
CA SER A 70 -4.34 -33.22 19.53
C SER A 70 -4.07 -34.43 18.64
N TYR A 71 -3.23 -34.28 17.63
CA TYR A 71 -2.61 -35.36 16.87
C TYR A 71 -1.24 -34.92 16.34
N VAL A 72 -0.39 -35.87 15.94
CA VAL A 72 0.84 -35.60 15.18
C VAL A 72 0.65 -36.17 13.78
N GLY A 73 0.71 -35.33 12.76
CA GLY A 73 0.80 -35.71 11.36
C GLY A 73 2.24 -35.61 10.83
N SER A 74 2.47 -36.15 9.64
CA SER A 74 3.75 -36.00 8.95
C SER A 74 3.60 -36.07 7.43
N PHE A 75 4.53 -35.42 6.73
CA PHE A 75 4.68 -35.46 5.27
C PHE A 75 6.14 -35.76 4.92
N ASP A 76 6.32 -36.64 3.93
CA ASP A 76 7.61 -36.83 3.27
C ASP A 76 7.88 -35.63 2.35
N MET A 77 8.99 -34.93 2.59
CA MET A 77 9.44 -33.78 1.81
C MET A 77 10.43 -34.19 0.70
N GLY A 78 10.94 -35.43 0.72
CA GLY A 78 12.04 -35.86 -0.14
C GLY A 78 13.25 -34.94 0.02
N ASP A 79 13.83 -34.51 -1.10
CA ASP A 79 14.96 -33.58 -1.12
C ASP A 79 14.58 -32.09 -0.90
N ASN A 80 13.31 -31.75 -0.68
CA ASN A 80 12.95 -30.36 -0.39
C ASN A 80 13.53 -29.92 0.97
N ARG A 81 14.01 -28.67 1.05
CA ARG A 81 14.58 -28.07 2.27
C ARG A 81 13.72 -26.93 2.84
N SER A 82 12.54 -26.72 2.26
CA SER A 82 11.52 -25.79 2.74
C SER A 82 10.12 -26.18 2.27
N LEU A 83 9.11 -25.56 2.90
CA LEU A 83 7.70 -25.58 2.54
C LEU A 83 7.13 -24.17 2.77
N SER A 84 6.25 -23.70 1.88
CA SER A 84 5.50 -22.45 2.07
C SER A 84 4.02 -22.65 1.75
N ALA A 85 3.14 -22.04 2.54
CA ALA A 85 1.68 -22.13 2.36
C ALA A 85 0.96 -20.88 2.89
N CYS A 86 -0.10 -20.45 2.20
CA CYS A 86 -1.09 -19.52 2.75
C CYS A 86 -2.12 -20.34 3.56
N LEU A 87 -2.33 -20.01 4.84
CA LEU A 87 -3.19 -20.76 5.77
C LEU A 87 -4.29 -19.86 6.35
N PRO A 88 -5.53 -20.35 6.54
CA PRO A 88 -6.62 -19.52 7.07
C PRO A 88 -6.27 -18.91 8.43
N VAL A 89 -6.77 -17.71 8.72
CA VAL A 89 -6.48 -16.96 9.95
C VAL A 89 -6.73 -17.80 11.20
N GLY A 90 -5.78 -17.78 12.15
CA GLY A 90 -5.87 -18.52 13.42
C GLY A 90 -5.42 -19.98 13.34
N PHE A 91 -5.07 -20.51 12.17
CA PHE A 91 -4.47 -21.84 12.04
C PHE A 91 -3.04 -21.82 12.61
N GLY A 92 -2.84 -22.55 13.70
CA GLY A 92 -1.53 -22.75 14.29
C GLY A 92 -1.11 -24.20 14.34
N PHE A 93 0.19 -24.43 14.21
CA PHE A 93 0.80 -25.75 14.35
C PHE A 93 2.16 -25.64 15.05
N TYR A 94 2.45 -26.62 15.90
CA TYR A 94 3.83 -27.00 16.23
C TYR A 94 4.40 -27.75 15.03
N VAL A 95 5.67 -27.51 14.70
CA VAL A 95 6.37 -28.15 13.59
C VAL A 95 7.80 -28.58 13.97
N ALA A 96 8.27 -29.66 13.37
CA ALA A 96 9.63 -30.16 13.51
C ALA A 96 10.01 -31.03 12.31
N VAL A 97 11.30 -31.13 11.98
CA VAL A 97 11.81 -31.87 10.83
C VAL A 97 12.80 -32.94 11.28
N LYS A 98 12.81 -34.08 10.58
CA LYS A 98 13.91 -35.05 10.62
C LYS A 98 14.54 -35.22 9.25
N ALA A 99 15.83 -35.51 9.22
CA ALA A 99 16.48 -36.08 8.04
C ALA A 99 16.38 -37.62 8.08
N TYR A 100 16.31 -38.28 6.93
CA TYR A 100 16.35 -39.75 6.83
C TYR A 100 17.41 -40.25 5.83
N LYS A 101 17.89 -41.48 6.03
CA LYS A 101 18.79 -42.22 5.14
C LYS A 101 18.61 -43.73 5.31
N PHE A 102 18.34 -44.47 4.23
CA PHE A 102 18.19 -45.94 4.22
C PHE A 102 17.40 -46.54 5.42
N GLY A 103 16.32 -45.91 5.85
CA GLY A 103 15.48 -46.37 6.97
C GLY A 103 15.99 -46.01 8.38
N ILE A 104 17.01 -45.17 8.47
CA ILE A 104 17.44 -44.49 9.70
C ILE A 104 16.96 -43.03 9.64
N GLU A 105 16.51 -42.49 10.77
CA GLU A 105 16.15 -41.08 10.93
C GLU A 105 17.16 -40.37 11.85
N SER A 106 17.26 -39.05 11.74
CA SER A 106 17.86 -38.18 12.76
C SER A 106 16.99 -38.09 14.02
N ASP A 107 17.54 -37.48 15.07
CA ASP A 107 16.72 -36.79 16.06
C ASP A 107 15.91 -35.65 15.40
N PHE A 108 14.85 -35.19 16.06
CA PHE A 108 14.09 -34.02 15.61
C PHE A 108 14.97 -32.76 15.61
N SER A 109 14.64 -31.82 14.73
CA SER A 109 15.07 -30.42 14.83
C SER A 109 14.66 -29.79 16.15
N ASN A 110 15.03 -28.51 16.34
CA ASN A 110 14.24 -27.64 17.21
C ASN A 110 12.75 -27.77 16.84
N ILE A 111 11.90 -27.92 17.84
CA ILE A 111 10.46 -27.77 17.68
C ILE A 111 10.18 -26.27 17.73
N ASP A 112 9.40 -25.79 16.78
CA ASP A 112 8.93 -24.40 16.72
C ASP A 112 7.41 -24.40 16.52
N TYR A 113 6.77 -23.24 16.55
CA TYR A 113 5.35 -23.12 16.26
C TYR A 113 5.01 -21.82 15.53
N PHE A 114 3.85 -21.82 14.88
CA PHE A 114 3.26 -20.61 14.32
C PHE A 114 1.76 -20.56 14.63
N VAL A 115 1.20 -19.36 14.44
CA VAL A 115 -0.24 -19.13 14.28
C VAL A 115 -0.38 -18.12 13.15
N SER A 116 -1.09 -18.48 12.07
CA SER A 116 -1.40 -17.54 10.98
C SER A 116 -2.22 -16.37 11.52
N LYS A 117 -1.85 -15.15 11.13
CA LYS A 117 -2.57 -13.92 11.49
C LYS A 117 -3.31 -13.39 10.27
N SER A 118 -4.37 -12.62 10.48
CA SER A 118 -4.90 -11.81 9.39
C SER A 118 -3.90 -10.70 9.04
N THR A 119 -3.80 -10.37 7.76
CA THR A 119 -3.28 -9.07 7.32
C THR A 119 -4.51 -8.16 7.20
N PRO A 120 -4.71 -7.17 8.09
CA PRO A 120 -5.94 -6.36 8.08
C PRO A 120 -5.90 -5.26 7.01
N VAL A 121 -7.08 -4.90 6.50
CA VAL A 121 -7.28 -3.60 5.85
C VAL A 121 -7.53 -2.54 6.92
N TYR A 122 -6.79 -1.44 6.87
CA TYR A 122 -6.99 -0.24 7.67
C TYR A 122 -7.96 0.68 6.92
N MET A 123 -9.21 0.68 7.36
CA MET A 123 -10.28 1.54 6.84
C MET A 123 -10.24 2.91 7.51
N THR A 124 -10.30 3.95 6.70
CA THR A 124 -10.56 5.34 7.12
C THR A 124 -11.89 5.84 6.58
N VAL A 125 -12.46 6.85 7.21
CA VAL A 125 -13.60 7.61 6.67
C VAL A 125 -13.13 9.05 6.48
N VAL A 126 -13.14 9.53 5.23
CA VAL A 126 -12.72 10.88 4.87
C VAL A 126 -13.91 11.66 4.32
N LEU A 127 -14.07 12.91 4.74
CA LEU A 127 -15.15 13.79 4.29
C LEU A 127 -14.60 15.14 3.81
N HIS A 128 -14.93 15.53 2.58
CA HIS A 128 -14.59 16.85 2.05
C HIS A 128 -15.75 17.84 2.22
N TYR A 129 -15.46 19.03 2.74
CA TYR A 129 -16.33 20.20 2.66
C TYR A 129 -15.68 21.23 1.74
N GLU A 130 -16.20 21.40 0.53
CA GLU A 130 -15.56 22.13 -0.57
C GLU A 130 -15.91 23.63 -0.60
N GLU A 131 -15.32 24.35 -1.56
CA GLU A 131 -15.64 25.74 -1.89
C GLU A 131 -17.12 26.01 -2.25
N ASN A 132 -17.91 24.96 -2.50
CA ASN A 132 -19.32 25.02 -2.90
C ASN A 132 -20.24 25.42 -1.73
N PHE A 133 -19.80 26.38 -0.91
CA PHE A 133 -20.42 26.79 0.33
C PHE A 133 -21.10 28.16 0.18
N ASN A 134 -22.43 28.17 0.27
CA ASN A 134 -23.19 29.41 0.19
C ASN A 134 -23.06 30.19 1.52
N THR A 135 -22.61 31.45 1.44
CA THR A 135 -22.51 32.38 2.59
C THR A 135 -23.86 32.72 3.24
N ALA A 136 -24.97 32.20 2.72
CA ALA A 136 -26.24 32.14 3.44
C ALA A 136 -26.13 31.29 4.71
N LYS A 137 -25.86 31.93 5.86
CA LYS A 137 -25.83 31.38 7.23
C LYS A 137 -26.80 30.24 7.55
N ASN A 138 -28.04 30.25 7.02
CA ASN A 138 -28.99 29.16 7.22
C ASN A 138 -28.54 27.83 6.57
N TYR A 139 -27.89 27.88 5.40
CA TYR A 139 -27.30 26.71 4.74
C TYR A 139 -26.10 26.19 5.56
N TYR A 140 -25.26 27.10 6.08
CA TYR A 140 -24.19 26.73 7.01
C TYR A 140 -24.73 26.00 8.24
N HIS A 141 -25.73 26.57 8.92
CA HIS A 141 -26.33 25.95 10.10
C HIS A 141 -26.85 24.52 9.82
N THR A 142 -27.57 24.32 8.71
CA THR A 142 -28.04 22.99 8.32
C THR A 142 -26.87 22.02 8.11
N LYS A 143 -25.84 22.38 7.34
CA LYS A 143 -24.69 21.50 7.10
C LYS A 143 -23.78 21.29 8.31
N ARG A 144 -23.69 22.26 9.22
CA ARG A 144 -23.02 22.14 10.51
C ARG A 144 -23.65 21.06 11.39
N GLU A 145 -24.98 21.06 11.52
CA GLU A 145 -25.67 20.08 12.37
C GLU A 145 -25.71 18.68 11.72
N GLU A 146 -25.79 18.57 10.38
CA GLU A 146 -25.59 17.30 9.66
C GLU A 146 -24.20 16.68 9.93
N LEU A 147 -23.14 17.49 9.84
CA LEU A 147 -21.77 17.09 10.16
C LEU A 147 -21.65 16.66 11.63
N LEU A 148 -22.28 17.41 12.56
CA LEU A 148 -22.28 17.08 13.98
C LEU A 148 -22.99 15.74 14.26
N GLU A 149 -24.12 15.45 13.61
CA GLU A 149 -24.79 14.14 13.74
C GLU A 149 -23.91 13.01 13.18
N LEU A 150 -23.37 13.16 11.96
CA LEU A 150 -22.51 12.14 11.34
C LEU A 150 -21.27 11.86 12.20
N ALA A 151 -20.57 12.91 12.63
CA ALA A 151 -19.36 12.76 13.42
C ALA A 151 -19.64 12.18 14.81
N THR A 152 -20.77 12.53 15.44
CA THR A 152 -21.20 11.92 16.71
C THR A 152 -21.55 10.44 16.51
N TYR A 153 -22.22 10.09 15.41
CA TYR A 153 -22.54 8.71 15.09
C TYR A 153 -21.28 7.87 14.81
N LEU A 154 -20.36 8.34 13.97
CA LEU A 154 -19.08 7.65 13.68
C LEU A 154 -18.28 7.42 14.97
N ARG A 155 -18.20 8.43 15.84
CA ARG A 155 -17.57 8.28 17.16
C ARG A 155 -18.26 7.21 18.02
N SER A 156 -19.60 7.14 17.99
CA SER A 156 -20.37 6.15 18.76
C SER A 156 -20.09 4.69 18.37
N VAL A 157 -19.69 4.43 17.11
CA VAL A 157 -19.30 3.10 16.60
C VAL A 157 -17.78 2.86 16.59
N GLY A 158 -17.00 3.78 17.17
CA GLY A 158 -15.55 3.67 17.25
C GLY A 158 -14.83 3.88 15.91
N ILE A 159 -15.35 4.80 15.09
CA ILE A 159 -14.70 5.28 13.86
C ILE A 159 -14.25 6.73 14.07
N THR A 160 -13.01 7.01 13.68
CA THR A 160 -12.47 8.37 13.58
C THR A 160 -12.83 8.91 12.20
N LEU A 161 -13.56 10.03 12.16
CA LEU A 161 -13.75 10.81 10.95
C LEU A 161 -12.47 11.61 10.68
N ASN A 162 -12.03 11.63 9.43
CA ASN A 162 -11.04 12.56 8.94
C ASN A 162 -11.77 13.63 8.11
N LEU A 163 -11.98 14.81 8.72
CA LEU A 163 -12.64 15.94 8.07
C LEU A 163 -11.58 16.78 7.34
N GLN A 164 -11.85 17.06 6.07
CA GLN A 164 -10.99 17.81 5.16
C GLN A 164 -11.74 19.05 4.66
N PRO A 165 -11.72 20.16 5.42
CA PRO A 165 -12.50 21.36 5.11
C PRO A 165 -11.69 22.34 4.26
N ASP A 166 -12.32 22.85 3.21
CA ASP A 166 -11.82 23.94 2.37
C ASP A 166 -12.14 25.32 2.98
N TRP A 167 -11.53 26.38 2.45
CA TRP A 167 -11.60 27.73 3.03
C TRP A 167 -13.05 28.22 3.23
N ALA A 168 -13.94 27.95 2.28
CA ALA A 168 -15.33 28.46 2.30
C ALA A 168 -16.16 27.94 3.47
N PHE A 169 -15.91 26.70 3.91
CA PHE A 169 -16.55 26.17 5.12
C PHE A 169 -15.98 26.85 6.37
N LEU A 170 -14.65 26.96 6.46
CA LEU A 170 -13.97 27.55 7.61
C LEU A 170 -14.24 29.04 7.79
N GLU A 171 -14.47 29.79 6.71
CA GLU A 171 -14.96 31.17 6.81
C GLU A 171 -16.37 31.23 7.41
N CYS A 172 -17.27 30.32 7.04
CA CYS A 172 -18.59 30.21 7.67
C CYS A 172 -18.52 29.74 9.13
N VAL A 173 -17.55 28.89 9.52
CA VAL A 173 -17.26 28.58 10.93
C VAL A 173 -16.88 29.88 11.66
N ARG A 174 -15.83 30.57 11.20
CA ARG A 174 -15.32 31.82 11.80
C ARG A 174 -16.40 32.90 11.92
N ASP A 175 -17.25 33.04 10.90
CA ASP A 175 -18.21 34.14 10.81
C ASP A 175 -19.54 33.85 11.55
N TYR A 176 -19.88 32.58 11.85
CA TYR A 176 -21.20 32.20 12.40
C TYR A 176 -21.20 31.28 13.63
N ASP A 177 -20.12 30.58 14.00
CA ASP A 177 -20.21 29.57 15.06
C ASP A 177 -20.47 30.14 16.46
N ASP A 178 -20.14 31.42 16.71
CA ASP A 178 -20.48 32.11 17.97
C ASP A 178 -22.00 32.15 18.25
N GLU A 179 -22.84 31.99 17.22
CA GLU A 179 -24.30 31.91 17.36
C GLU A 179 -24.85 30.47 17.46
N PHE A 180 -24.01 29.46 17.19
CA PHE A 180 -24.40 28.04 17.12
C PHE A 180 -23.65 27.13 18.10
N ASN A 181 -22.58 27.62 18.73
CA ASN A 181 -21.68 26.88 19.61
C ASN A 181 -22.34 26.24 20.86
N THR A 182 -23.61 26.54 21.14
CA THR A 182 -24.37 25.95 22.25
C THR A 182 -24.52 24.44 22.16
N THR A 183 -24.56 23.85 20.95
CA THR A 183 -24.56 22.38 20.76
C THR A 183 -23.17 21.75 20.92
N THR A 184 -22.11 22.57 20.82
CA THR A 184 -20.69 22.19 20.90
C THR A 184 -19.99 22.74 22.15
N GLY A 185 -20.75 22.98 23.23
CA GLY A 185 -20.21 23.36 24.54
C GLY A 185 -19.55 24.74 24.63
N GLY A 186 -19.82 25.63 23.67
CA GLY A 186 -19.17 26.94 23.54
C GLY A 186 -17.91 26.93 22.65
N LYS A 187 -17.54 25.78 22.08
CA LYS A 187 -16.45 25.64 21.10
C LYS A 187 -16.95 25.79 19.67
N THR A 188 -16.05 26.09 18.74
CA THR A 188 -16.33 25.92 17.31
C THR A 188 -16.60 24.44 16.98
N ILE A 189 -17.31 24.17 15.89
CA ILE A 189 -17.55 22.80 15.41
C ILE A 189 -16.22 22.07 15.17
N ILE A 190 -15.26 22.70 14.50
CA ILE A 190 -13.93 22.12 14.23
C ILE A 190 -13.20 21.73 15.54
N GLN A 191 -13.20 22.61 16.54
CA GLN A 191 -12.58 22.32 17.83
C GLN A 191 -13.32 21.22 18.61
N TYR A 192 -14.66 21.20 18.58
CA TYR A 192 -15.44 20.15 19.22
C TYR A 192 -15.25 18.77 18.58
N LEU A 193 -15.19 18.72 17.24
CA LEU A 193 -14.86 17.49 16.52
C LEU A 193 -13.46 16.98 16.91
N LYS A 194 -12.47 17.87 17.00
CA LYS A 194 -11.09 17.51 17.35
C LYS A 194 -10.90 17.09 18.81
N GLU A 195 -11.41 17.88 19.76
CA GLU A 195 -11.12 17.73 21.19
C GLU A 195 -12.08 16.80 21.92
N ASP A 196 -13.40 16.90 21.65
CA ASP A 196 -14.43 16.19 22.42
C ASP A 196 -14.84 14.88 21.75
N LEU A 197 -14.91 14.86 20.41
CA LEU A 197 -15.15 13.62 19.64
C LEU A 197 -13.86 12.89 19.24
N GLY A 198 -12.71 13.56 19.21
CA GLY A 198 -11.41 12.94 18.90
C GLY A 198 -11.19 12.62 17.42
N HIS A 199 -11.77 13.43 16.52
CA HIS A 199 -11.66 13.28 15.07
C HIS A 199 -10.41 13.97 14.49
N GLU A 200 -10.05 13.65 13.25
CA GLU A 200 -8.99 14.31 12.50
C GLU A 200 -9.52 15.49 11.68
N ILE A 201 -8.67 16.52 11.52
CA ILE A 201 -8.98 17.78 10.85
C ILE A 201 -7.72 18.13 10.05
N ASP A 202 -7.75 17.89 8.74
CA ASP A 202 -6.57 18.01 7.87
C ASP A 202 -6.85 19.00 6.74
N PRO A 203 -5.92 19.92 6.40
CA PRO A 203 -6.18 20.98 5.43
C PRO A 203 -6.34 20.43 4.00
N HIS A 204 -7.49 20.74 3.38
CA HIS A 204 -7.79 20.50 1.97
C HIS A 204 -8.05 21.84 1.27
N ALA A 205 -7.56 22.03 0.05
CA ALA A 205 -7.69 23.31 -0.64
C ALA A 205 -7.81 23.18 -2.16
N HIS A 206 -8.99 23.50 -2.69
CA HIS A 206 -9.09 24.00 -4.05
C HIS A 206 -8.55 25.43 -4.08
N GLU A 207 -7.44 25.64 -4.78
CA GLU A 207 -6.69 26.90 -4.70
C GLU A 207 -7.28 28.05 -5.54
N LYS A 208 -8.56 28.42 -5.31
CA LYS A 208 -9.23 29.57 -5.94
C LYS A 208 -9.37 30.74 -4.95
N ASN A 209 -9.93 31.86 -5.43
CA ASN A 209 -10.28 33.05 -4.61
C ASN A 209 -9.17 33.61 -3.68
N ASP A 210 -7.92 33.52 -4.15
CA ASP A 210 -6.69 33.91 -3.44
C ASP A 210 -6.41 33.12 -2.14
N TYR A 211 -6.95 31.90 -1.99
CA TYR A 211 -6.56 30.96 -0.95
C TYR A 211 -5.55 29.91 -1.46
N ASN A 212 -4.79 29.33 -0.53
CA ASN A 212 -4.09 28.05 -0.70
C ASN A 212 -4.17 27.18 0.57
N ILE A 213 -3.55 26.01 0.55
CA ILE A 213 -3.55 25.07 1.69
C ILE A 213 -2.97 25.67 2.99
N ALA A 214 -2.01 26.60 2.90
CA ALA A 214 -1.49 27.29 4.08
C ALA A 214 -2.49 28.29 4.66
N ASP A 215 -3.32 28.93 3.81
CA ASP A 215 -4.43 29.76 4.27
C ASP A 215 -5.55 28.91 4.91
N VAL A 216 -5.82 27.71 4.39
CA VAL A 216 -6.75 26.75 5.01
C VAL A 216 -6.24 26.27 6.36
N ALA A 217 -4.96 25.91 6.47
CA ALA A 217 -4.33 25.55 7.74
C ALA A 217 -4.39 26.71 8.76
N TYR A 218 -4.19 27.96 8.32
CA TYR A 218 -4.41 29.13 9.18
C TYR A 218 -5.87 29.26 9.64
N LEU A 219 -6.84 29.08 8.74
CA LEU A 219 -8.27 29.13 9.10
C LEU A 219 -8.65 28.02 10.09
N ILE A 220 -8.08 26.81 9.99
CA ILE A 220 -8.22 25.76 11.02
C ILE A 220 -7.66 26.25 12.37
N GLN A 221 -6.48 26.90 12.36
CA GLN A 221 -5.88 27.48 13.56
C GLN A 221 -6.77 28.52 14.25
N GLU A 222 -7.43 29.40 13.49
CA GLU A 222 -8.36 30.40 14.02
C GLU A 222 -9.63 29.77 14.65
N THR A 223 -9.97 28.52 14.33
CA THR A 223 -11.07 27.80 15.01
C THR A 223 -10.70 27.28 16.42
N GLY A 224 -9.43 27.39 16.82
CA GLY A 224 -8.89 26.89 18.09
C GLY A 224 -8.13 25.56 17.99
N VAL A 225 -7.95 25.01 16.79
CA VAL A 225 -7.30 23.71 16.55
C VAL A 225 -5.93 23.88 15.91
N VAL A 226 -4.88 23.26 16.47
CA VAL A 226 -3.59 23.17 15.77
C VAL A 226 -3.79 22.35 14.47
N PRO A 227 -3.55 22.93 13.27
CA PRO A 227 -3.69 22.20 12.02
C PRO A 227 -2.66 21.08 11.94
N SER A 228 -3.02 19.97 11.31
CA SER A 228 -2.06 18.89 11.01
C SER A 228 -1.13 19.28 9.86
N THR A 229 -0.09 18.48 9.66
CA THR A 229 0.87 18.54 8.55
C THR A 229 0.53 17.55 7.43
N LEU A 230 -0.68 16.99 7.43
CA LEU A 230 -1.15 16.06 6.41
C LEU A 230 -1.88 16.81 5.29
N VAL A 231 -1.56 16.50 4.02
CA VAL A 231 -2.27 17.03 2.85
C VAL A 231 -3.58 16.30 2.66
N GLY A 232 -4.70 17.02 2.82
CA GLY A 232 -6.04 16.52 2.49
C GLY A 232 -6.28 16.48 0.98
N GLY A 233 -5.77 15.46 0.29
CA GLY A 233 -6.00 15.22 -1.13
C GLY A 233 -5.24 16.14 -2.08
N MET A 234 -4.83 15.61 -3.25
CA MET A 234 -4.06 16.37 -4.24
C MET A 234 -4.17 15.82 -5.67
N ILE A 235 -3.94 16.69 -6.66
CA ILE A 235 -3.75 16.30 -8.06
C ILE A 235 -2.34 15.70 -8.24
N VAL A 236 -2.24 14.56 -8.91
CA VAL A 236 -0.96 13.87 -9.23
C VAL A 236 -0.81 13.45 -10.70
N ASP A 237 -1.91 13.25 -11.45
CA ASP A 237 -1.91 13.13 -12.93
C ASP A 237 -2.94 14.15 -13.51
N PRO A 238 -2.66 14.79 -14.66
CA PRO A 238 -1.43 14.70 -15.44
C PRO A 238 -0.24 15.34 -14.70
N VAL A 239 0.99 14.91 -15.02
CA VAL A 239 2.19 15.28 -14.27
C VAL A 239 2.45 16.80 -14.26
N GLU A 240 2.08 17.48 -15.34
CA GLU A 240 2.13 18.94 -15.47
C GLU A 240 1.25 19.70 -14.45
N ASP A 241 0.16 19.08 -13.95
CA ASP A 241 -0.71 19.62 -12.89
C ASP A 241 -0.36 19.07 -11.48
N SER A 242 0.64 18.18 -11.39
CA SER A 242 0.96 17.43 -10.17
C SER A 242 1.45 18.32 -9.03
N LYS A 243 0.75 18.25 -7.90
CA LYS A 243 1.04 19.04 -6.69
C LYS A 243 2.15 18.45 -5.82
N TYR A 244 2.67 17.26 -6.12
CA TYR A 244 3.72 16.61 -5.32
C TYR A 244 4.92 17.55 -5.02
N ASN A 245 5.49 18.18 -6.06
CA ASN A 245 6.65 19.07 -5.92
C ASN A 245 6.36 20.36 -5.10
N TYR A 246 5.09 20.76 -5.00
CA TYR A 246 4.66 21.95 -4.24
C TYR A 246 4.68 21.70 -2.73
N PHE A 247 4.44 20.46 -2.29
CA PHE A 247 4.46 20.07 -0.88
C PHE A 247 5.86 19.83 -0.31
N LEU A 248 6.89 19.68 -1.16
CA LEU A 248 8.28 19.48 -0.73
C LEU A 248 8.94 20.70 -0.05
N ASN A 249 8.26 21.85 0.02
CA ASN A 249 8.80 23.11 0.54
C ASN A 249 7.74 23.86 1.37
N PRO A 250 8.14 24.77 2.30
CA PRO A 250 7.19 25.52 3.11
C PRO A 250 6.32 26.42 2.24
N ILE A 251 5.00 26.24 2.35
CA ILE A 251 3.99 26.98 1.62
C ILE A 251 3.65 28.24 2.43
N GLN A 252 3.75 29.41 1.82
CA GLN A 252 3.32 30.68 2.43
C GLN A 252 1.84 30.93 2.09
N GLY A 253 1.07 31.47 3.03
CA GLY A 253 -0.33 31.87 2.78
C GLY A 253 -0.42 32.95 1.70
N ARG A 254 -1.43 32.86 0.83
CA ARG A 254 -1.75 33.92 -0.17
C ARG A 254 -2.64 34.98 0.45
N LYS A 255 -3.66 34.54 1.20
CA LYS A 255 -4.57 35.38 1.99
C LYS A 255 -3.91 35.89 3.27
N PHE A 256 -3.14 35.02 3.93
CA PHE A 256 -2.48 35.25 5.22
C PHE A 256 -0.95 35.14 5.07
N PRO A 257 -0.27 36.09 4.38
CA PRO A 257 1.15 35.98 4.03
C PRO A 257 2.13 36.07 5.21
N PHE A 258 1.64 36.23 6.44
CA PHE A 258 2.42 36.08 7.67
C PHE A 258 2.45 34.62 8.18
N TYR A 259 1.60 33.75 7.65
CA TYR A 259 1.53 32.33 7.98
C TYR A 259 2.26 31.49 6.94
N SER A 260 2.80 30.35 7.39
CA SER A 260 3.37 29.34 6.52
C SER A 260 3.14 27.95 7.10
N TRP A 261 2.91 26.99 6.22
CA TRP A 261 2.58 25.60 6.54
C TRP A 261 3.46 24.66 5.71
N GLN A 262 3.77 23.49 6.27
CA GLN A 262 4.61 22.47 5.63
C GLN A 262 3.88 21.13 5.69
N ALA A 263 3.86 20.41 4.57
CA ALA A 263 3.42 19.03 4.54
C ALA A 263 4.50 18.11 5.14
N GLU A 264 4.10 17.15 5.96
CA GLU A 264 4.92 16.03 6.42
C GLU A 264 4.32 14.69 5.98
N THR A 265 3.10 14.69 5.45
CA THR A 265 2.40 13.49 4.98
C THR A 265 1.45 13.83 3.83
N LEU A 266 1.33 12.91 2.88
CA LEU A 266 0.40 12.99 1.76
C LEU A 266 -0.70 11.95 1.94
N TRP A 267 -1.95 12.31 1.64
CA TRP A 267 -3.02 11.34 1.42
C TRP A 267 -3.76 11.68 0.12
N GLY A 268 -4.19 10.64 -0.60
CA GLY A 268 -5.11 10.78 -1.72
C GLY A 268 -4.50 11.48 -2.94
N GLY A 269 -3.85 10.72 -3.81
CA GLY A 269 -3.61 11.14 -5.19
C GLY A 269 -4.90 11.06 -6.02
N GLY A 270 -5.09 12.00 -6.95
CA GLY A 270 -6.17 11.99 -7.92
C GLY A 270 -5.89 12.83 -9.16
N THR A 271 -6.91 12.97 -9.99
CA THR A 271 -6.94 13.73 -11.24
C THR A 271 -7.92 14.90 -11.14
N SER A 272 -7.73 15.96 -11.92
CA SER A 272 -8.66 17.11 -11.91
C SER A 272 -10.07 16.66 -12.32
N GLY A 273 -11.03 16.74 -11.39
CA GLY A 273 -12.40 16.25 -11.60
C GLY A 273 -12.58 14.73 -11.49
N HIS A 274 -11.62 14.01 -10.90
CA HIS A 274 -11.66 12.55 -10.65
C HIS A 274 -11.88 11.65 -11.87
N VAL A 275 -11.61 12.16 -13.07
CA VAL A 275 -11.88 11.49 -14.35
C VAL A 275 -11.08 10.22 -14.60
N ASN A 276 -9.89 10.05 -13.99
CA ASN A 276 -8.95 8.95 -14.30
C ASN A 276 -8.09 8.56 -13.07
N ASP A 277 -8.64 8.63 -11.86
CA ASP A 277 -7.89 8.41 -10.61
C ASP A 277 -7.22 7.02 -10.55
N VAL A 278 -5.97 6.97 -10.07
CA VAL A 278 -5.22 5.72 -9.88
C VAL A 278 -5.49 5.17 -8.47
N TYR A 279 -6.22 4.06 -8.40
CA TYR A 279 -6.57 3.42 -7.14
C TYR A 279 -5.41 2.59 -6.56
N ALA A 280 -4.61 3.24 -5.70
CA ALA A 280 -3.50 2.65 -4.98
C ALA A 280 -3.81 2.48 -3.48
N THR A 281 -3.33 1.37 -2.90
CA THR A 281 -3.42 1.02 -1.47
C THR A 281 -2.03 0.72 -0.89
N GLY A 282 -1.85 0.99 0.39
CA GLY A 282 -0.59 0.89 1.12
C GLY A 282 0.02 2.25 1.45
N VAL A 283 1.26 2.23 1.94
CA VAL A 283 2.04 3.42 2.28
C VAL A 283 3.42 3.34 1.62
N TRP A 284 3.85 4.43 1.01
CA TRP A 284 5.12 4.54 0.29
C TRP A 284 5.61 5.99 0.25
N HIS A 285 6.90 6.19 -0.02
CA HIS A 285 7.47 7.51 -0.32
C HIS A 285 7.46 7.74 -1.84
N PRO A 286 6.62 8.64 -2.41
CA PRO A 286 6.58 8.89 -3.85
C PRO A 286 7.94 9.41 -4.34
N LYS A 287 8.53 8.74 -5.32
CA LYS A 287 9.85 9.08 -5.85
C LYS A 287 9.94 10.50 -6.41
N ASP A 288 9.06 10.81 -7.36
CA ASP A 288 8.94 12.11 -8.01
C ASP A 288 7.56 12.25 -8.66
N ALA A 289 7.26 13.43 -9.23
CA ALA A 289 5.96 13.69 -9.85
C ALA A 289 5.67 12.86 -11.12
N GLU A 290 6.69 12.43 -11.88
CA GLU A 290 6.51 11.55 -13.05
C GLU A 290 6.30 10.08 -12.62
N ASN A 291 6.87 9.69 -11.48
CA ASN A 291 6.93 8.33 -10.96
C ASN A 291 6.20 8.21 -9.61
N PHE A 292 5.09 8.92 -9.42
CA PHE A 292 4.43 9.09 -8.12
C PHE A 292 4.06 7.77 -7.41
N TYR A 293 3.73 6.72 -8.16
CA TYR A 293 3.43 5.37 -7.63
C TYR A 293 4.66 4.43 -7.63
N THR A 294 5.87 4.98 -7.57
CA THR A 294 7.14 4.28 -7.33
C THR A 294 7.70 4.75 -6.00
N ASN A 295 8.18 3.81 -5.16
CA ASN A 295 8.81 4.14 -3.89
C ASN A 295 10.26 4.63 -4.07
N ASP A 296 10.68 5.62 -3.29
CA ASP A 296 12.08 5.99 -3.08
C ASP A 296 12.28 6.38 -1.61
N ASP A 297 13.05 5.59 -0.85
CA ASP A 297 13.26 5.80 0.59
C ASP A 297 14.05 7.09 0.93
N THR A 298 14.48 7.86 -0.08
CA THR A 298 15.08 9.18 0.09
C THR A 298 14.10 10.34 -0.09
N SER A 299 12.88 10.07 -0.55
CA SER A 299 11.82 11.07 -0.68
C SER A 299 11.23 11.42 0.70
N PRO A 300 11.09 12.70 1.08
CA PRO A 300 10.79 13.08 2.46
C PRO A 300 9.32 12.93 2.87
N LEU A 301 8.40 12.67 1.94
CA LEU A 301 6.95 12.69 2.21
C LEU A 301 6.32 11.29 2.00
N PRO A 302 5.95 10.55 3.05
CA PRO A 302 5.15 9.34 2.90
C PRO A 302 3.74 9.67 2.38
N CYS A 303 3.18 8.79 1.56
CA CYS A 303 1.87 8.88 0.96
C CYS A 303 1.00 7.68 1.37
N ILE A 304 -0.19 7.96 1.93
CA ILE A 304 -1.22 6.96 2.22
C ILE A 304 -2.13 6.79 0.99
N GLY A 305 -2.24 5.56 0.48
CA GLY A 305 -3.18 5.20 -0.58
C GLY A 305 -4.63 5.17 -0.11
N LYS A 306 -5.55 5.73 -0.91
CA LYS A 306 -7.00 5.75 -0.64
C LYS A 306 -7.78 4.53 -1.17
N TYR A 307 -7.16 3.77 -2.09
CA TYR A 307 -7.76 2.75 -2.94
C TYR A 307 -9.02 3.22 -3.71
N ILE A 308 -9.81 2.29 -4.25
CA ILE A 308 -11.19 2.55 -4.67
C ILE A 308 -11.94 3.01 -3.41
N ASN A 309 -12.33 4.27 -3.36
CA ASN A 309 -12.67 4.98 -2.12
C ASN A 309 -14.13 4.78 -1.65
N THR A 310 -14.65 3.55 -1.81
CA THR A 310 -16.03 3.15 -1.55
C THR A 310 -16.10 1.90 -0.67
N PHE A 311 -17.30 1.54 -0.20
CA PHE A 311 -17.51 0.27 0.51
C PHE A 311 -17.20 -0.95 -0.38
N ASP A 312 -17.52 -0.91 -1.68
CA ASP A 312 -17.21 -2.01 -2.61
C ASP A 312 -15.69 -2.18 -2.81
N GLY A 313 -14.94 -1.06 -2.88
CA GLY A 313 -13.47 -1.08 -2.91
C GLY A 313 -12.85 -1.67 -1.64
N LEU A 314 -13.46 -1.40 -0.48
CA LEU A 314 -13.06 -2.01 0.79
C LEU A 314 -13.32 -3.53 0.82
N TYR A 315 -14.48 -3.98 0.33
CA TYR A 315 -14.79 -5.41 0.25
C TYR A 315 -13.86 -6.14 -0.75
N ASP A 316 -13.52 -5.52 -1.88
CA ASP A 316 -12.54 -6.02 -2.84
C ASP A 316 -11.16 -6.24 -2.22
N LEU A 317 -10.62 -5.29 -1.43
CA LEU A 317 -9.33 -5.50 -0.74
C LEU A 317 -9.37 -6.68 0.24
N ILE A 318 -10.48 -6.85 0.97
CA ILE A 318 -10.66 -7.98 1.89
C ILE A 318 -10.69 -9.30 1.11
N GLU A 319 -11.35 -9.37 -0.05
CA GLU A 319 -11.36 -10.56 -0.91
C GLU A 319 -9.97 -10.82 -1.53
N LYS A 320 -9.24 -9.79 -1.98
CA LYS A 320 -7.86 -9.96 -2.48
C LYS A 320 -6.88 -10.43 -1.38
N LEU A 321 -7.14 -10.13 -0.11
CA LEU A 321 -6.37 -10.66 1.03
C LEU A 321 -6.77 -12.09 1.39
N ASP A 322 -8.06 -12.41 1.47
CA ASP A 322 -8.57 -13.77 1.76
C ASP A 322 -8.19 -14.78 0.66
N SER A 323 -8.06 -14.33 -0.60
CA SER A 323 -7.60 -15.14 -1.74
C SER A 323 -6.07 -15.25 -1.85
N CYS A 324 -5.31 -14.62 -0.95
CA CYS A 324 -3.85 -14.49 -1.00
C CYS A 324 -3.33 -13.84 -2.31
N THR A 325 -4.15 -13.03 -2.98
CA THR A 325 -3.79 -12.22 -4.16
C THR A 325 -2.88 -11.05 -3.79
N LEU A 326 -3.05 -10.52 -2.56
CA LEU A 326 -2.20 -9.50 -1.97
C LEU A 326 -1.13 -10.10 -1.05
N GLU A 327 0.03 -9.42 -0.99
CA GLU A 327 1.19 -9.83 -0.19
C GLU A 327 0.88 -9.73 1.31
N GLN A 328 0.99 -10.85 2.00
CA GLN A 328 0.62 -10.94 3.41
C GLN A 328 1.68 -10.29 4.31
N GLY A 329 1.25 -9.71 5.45
CA GLY A 329 2.14 -9.00 6.37
C GLY A 329 2.53 -7.58 5.94
N LYS A 330 1.93 -7.04 4.87
CA LYS A 330 2.03 -5.63 4.44
C LYS A 330 0.89 -4.77 5.01
N ILE A 331 0.98 -3.45 4.94
CA ILE A 331 -0.10 -2.56 5.38
C ILE A 331 -1.05 -2.25 4.22
N TYR A 332 -2.34 -2.53 4.36
CA TYR A 332 -3.34 -2.20 3.33
C TYR A 332 -4.29 -1.13 3.82
N THR A 333 -4.50 -0.12 3.00
CA THR A 333 -5.23 1.11 3.35
C THR A 333 -6.41 1.30 2.42
N SER A 334 -7.56 1.65 2.97
CA SER A 334 -8.78 1.93 2.22
C SER A 334 -9.47 3.14 2.82
N THR A 335 -10.05 3.99 1.99
CA THR A 335 -10.92 5.07 2.45
C THR A 335 -12.36 4.77 2.02
N VAL A 336 -13.34 5.05 2.89
CA VAL A 336 -14.71 5.33 2.46
C VAL A 336 -14.87 6.84 2.44
N PHE A 337 -15.12 7.38 1.24
CA PHE A 337 -15.19 8.82 1.01
C PHE A 337 -16.62 9.33 1.11
N ILE A 338 -16.78 10.55 1.64
CA ILE A 338 -18.05 11.25 1.79
C ILE A 338 -17.92 12.64 1.17
N GLY A 339 -18.68 12.92 0.12
CA GLY A 339 -18.84 14.27 -0.41
C GLY A 339 -19.80 15.11 0.45
N GLN A 340 -19.59 16.43 0.50
CA GLN A 340 -20.46 17.42 1.15
C GLN A 340 -21.96 17.26 0.82
N GLY A 341 -22.30 16.78 -0.38
CA GLY A 341 -23.69 16.57 -0.82
C GLY A 341 -24.35 15.33 -0.22
N GLU A 342 -23.59 14.39 0.33
CA GLU A 342 -24.00 13.00 0.58
C GLU A 342 -24.18 12.68 2.07
N VAL A 343 -23.87 13.64 2.96
CA VAL A 343 -23.83 13.48 4.44
C VAL A 343 -25.13 12.89 5.01
N GLU A 344 -26.29 13.37 4.55
CA GLU A 344 -27.62 12.88 4.96
C GLU A 344 -27.88 11.43 4.50
N GLU A 345 -27.44 11.06 3.30
CA GLU A 345 -27.56 9.69 2.78
C GLU A 345 -26.62 8.73 3.53
N TYR A 346 -25.37 9.14 3.75
CA TYR A 346 -24.40 8.34 4.50
C TYR A 346 -24.82 8.13 5.96
N LEU A 347 -25.52 9.08 6.58
CA LEU A 347 -26.15 8.91 7.90
C LEU A 347 -27.15 7.73 7.95
N TYR A 348 -27.73 7.32 6.83
CA TYR A 348 -28.53 6.08 6.73
C TYR A 348 -27.67 4.89 6.30
N ASN A 349 -26.88 5.03 5.24
CA ASN A 349 -26.13 3.92 4.63
C ASN A 349 -25.05 3.34 5.57
N PHE A 350 -24.29 4.17 6.30
CA PHE A 350 -23.28 3.67 7.26
C PHE A 350 -23.89 2.75 8.32
N LYS A 351 -25.11 3.02 8.81
CA LYS A 351 -25.74 2.19 9.86
C LYS A 351 -25.96 0.74 9.39
N ASN A 352 -26.16 0.53 8.09
CA ASN A 352 -26.27 -0.80 7.49
C ASN A 352 -24.89 -1.41 7.16
N GLU A 353 -23.93 -0.63 6.64
CA GLU A 353 -22.60 -1.14 6.30
C GLU A 353 -21.75 -1.47 7.53
N ILE A 354 -21.73 -0.63 8.57
CA ILE A 354 -20.98 -0.92 9.81
C ILE A 354 -21.45 -2.23 10.46
N ALA A 355 -22.75 -2.55 10.37
CA ALA A 355 -23.28 -3.82 10.85
C ALA A 355 -22.71 -5.04 10.11
N LYS A 356 -22.41 -4.92 8.80
CA LYS A 356 -21.69 -5.96 8.03
C LYS A 356 -20.20 -5.98 8.37
N LEU A 357 -19.58 -4.79 8.43
CA LEU A 357 -18.13 -4.63 8.62
C LEU A 357 -17.65 -5.10 10.00
N ASN A 358 -18.50 -5.05 11.03
CA ASN A 358 -18.20 -5.63 12.34
C ASN A 358 -17.78 -7.11 12.26
N LYS A 359 -18.35 -7.91 11.35
CA LYS A 359 -17.92 -9.30 11.13
C LYS A 359 -16.44 -9.39 10.74
N TYR A 360 -16.00 -8.58 9.77
CA TYR A 360 -14.61 -8.58 9.30
C TYR A 360 -13.65 -8.03 10.37
N LYS A 361 -14.13 -7.13 11.23
CA LYS A 361 -13.41 -6.64 12.41
C LYS A 361 -13.24 -7.72 13.49
N GLU A 362 -14.27 -8.53 13.74
CA GLU A 362 -14.22 -9.69 14.63
C GLU A 362 -13.33 -10.82 14.07
N GLU A 363 -13.29 -11.02 12.74
CA GLU A 363 -12.35 -11.91 12.05
C GLU A 363 -10.89 -11.36 11.99
N GLY A 364 -10.66 -10.13 12.47
CA GLY A 364 -9.35 -9.47 12.46
C GLY A 364 -8.87 -8.99 11.09
N LYS A 365 -9.73 -9.03 10.07
CA LYS A 365 -9.45 -8.62 8.67
C LYS A 365 -9.62 -7.13 8.42
N LEU A 366 -10.22 -6.41 9.36
CA LEU A 366 -10.58 -5.01 9.22
C LEU A 366 -10.30 -4.24 10.50
N ILE A 367 -9.55 -3.14 10.37
CA ILE A 367 -9.30 -2.18 11.44
C ILE A 367 -9.95 -0.85 11.03
N PHE A 368 -10.88 -0.35 11.84
CA PHE A 368 -11.30 1.05 11.75
C PHE A 368 -10.15 1.91 12.30
N SER A 369 -9.66 2.83 11.48
CA SER A 369 -8.44 3.60 11.71
C SER A 369 -8.65 5.07 11.37
N SER A 370 -7.58 5.85 11.54
CA SER A 370 -7.44 7.26 11.14
C SER A 370 -6.17 7.41 10.29
N LEU A 371 -5.98 8.52 9.58
CA LEU A 371 -4.80 8.71 8.72
C LEU A 371 -3.51 8.81 9.56
N GLY A 372 -3.53 9.55 10.68
CA GLY A 372 -2.41 9.59 11.61
C GLY A 372 -2.17 8.25 12.31
N THR A 373 -3.23 7.47 12.57
CA THR A 373 -3.09 6.10 13.13
C THR A 373 -2.42 5.16 12.13
N ILE A 374 -2.80 5.22 10.84
CA ILE A 374 -2.15 4.44 9.78
C ILE A 374 -0.65 4.74 9.71
N LEU A 375 -0.27 6.02 9.73
CA LEU A 375 1.13 6.42 9.63
C LEU A 375 1.96 5.93 10.84
N ASN A 376 1.47 6.17 12.06
CA ASN A 376 2.12 5.67 13.29
C ASN A 376 2.26 4.13 13.29
N VAL A 377 1.22 3.40 12.87
CA VAL A 377 1.26 1.93 12.81
C VAL A 377 2.27 1.46 11.76
N TRP A 378 2.31 2.11 10.59
CA TRP A 378 3.29 1.80 9.55
C TRP A 378 4.73 2.03 10.02
N GLU A 379 5.00 3.15 10.70
CA GLU A 379 6.31 3.45 11.28
C GLU A 379 6.71 2.47 12.39
N THR A 380 5.82 2.19 13.34
CA THR A 380 6.15 1.47 14.59
C THR A 380 5.94 -0.04 14.58
N GLU A 381 5.03 -0.56 13.73
CA GLU A 381 4.74 -1.99 13.62
C GLU A 381 5.27 -2.58 12.30
N TYR A 382 5.22 -1.82 11.21
CA TYR A 382 5.75 -2.22 9.89
C TYR A 382 7.17 -1.66 9.61
N ASN A 383 7.80 -0.94 10.56
CA ASN A 383 9.16 -0.39 10.45
C ASN A 383 9.37 0.54 9.25
N SER A 384 8.33 1.25 8.81
CA SER A 384 8.28 2.04 7.57
C SER A 384 8.57 1.22 6.29
N GLU A 385 8.39 -0.10 6.31
CA GLU A 385 8.52 -0.93 5.11
C GLU A 385 7.40 -0.60 4.12
N TYR A 386 7.76 -0.11 2.92
CA TYR A 386 6.77 0.32 1.94
C TYR A 386 5.99 -0.86 1.34
N ASN A 387 4.77 -0.57 0.89
CA ASN A 387 4.09 -1.36 -0.12
C ASN A 387 3.12 -0.52 -0.95
N ILE A 388 2.99 -0.86 -2.22
CA ILE A 388 2.03 -0.27 -3.15
C ILE A 388 1.36 -1.41 -3.89
N PHE A 389 0.04 -1.54 -3.77
CA PHE A 389 -0.76 -2.25 -4.77
C PHE A 389 -1.62 -1.24 -5.52
N ILE A 390 -1.66 -1.36 -6.84
CA ILE A 390 -2.49 -0.54 -7.73
C ILE A 390 -3.46 -1.49 -8.44
N ASN A 391 -4.73 -1.14 -8.53
CA ASN A 391 -5.73 -1.94 -9.25
C ASN A 391 -5.59 -1.78 -10.78
N GLU A 392 -4.45 -2.22 -11.35
CA GLU A 392 -4.12 -2.07 -12.78
C GLU A 392 -5.13 -2.75 -13.73
N SER A 393 -6.01 -3.64 -13.24
CA SER A 393 -7.07 -4.27 -14.06
C SER A 393 -8.13 -3.28 -14.58
N GLU A 394 -8.19 -2.08 -14.00
CA GLU A 394 -9.02 -0.97 -14.49
C GLU A 394 -8.25 -0.01 -15.41
N ARG A 395 -6.97 -0.26 -15.70
CA ARG A 395 -6.16 0.61 -16.55
C ARG A 395 -6.41 0.33 -18.04
N VAL A 396 -6.61 1.41 -18.78
CA VAL A 396 -6.67 1.42 -20.25
C VAL A 396 -5.30 1.03 -20.83
N GLU A 397 -5.30 0.15 -21.83
CA GLU A 397 -4.08 -0.29 -22.50
C GLU A 397 -3.35 0.84 -23.23
N ALA A 398 -2.02 0.80 -23.23
CA ALA A 398 -1.20 1.84 -23.83
C ALA A 398 -1.41 1.92 -25.36
N PRO A 399 -1.53 3.12 -25.97
CA PRO A 399 -1.70 3.26 -27.41
C PRO A 399 -0.56 2.60 -28.20
N ILE A 400 -0.89 1.73 -29.15
CA ILE A 400 0.08 1.10 -30.05
C ILE A 400 0.30 2.03 -31.26
N ILE A 401 1.37 2.82 -31.25
CA ILE A 401 1.72 3.76 -32.32
C ILE A 401 2.49 3.03 -33.43
N ASN A 402 1.84 2.77 -34.55
CA ASN A 402 2.42 2.17 -35.76
C ASN A 402 2.78 3.26 -36.78
N ILE A 403 4.06 3.39 -37.12
CA ILE A 403 4.58 4.41 -38.05
C ILE A 403 5.14 3.73 -39.30
N THR A 404 4.70 4.17 -40.48
CA THR A 404 5.04 3.58 -41.79
C THR A 404 5.33 4.66 -42.83
N GLN A 405 6.23 4.42 -43.80
CA GLN A 405 6.50 5.39 -44.87
C GLN A 405 5.63 5.13 -46.11
N ILE A 406 4.95 6.16 -46.60
CA ILE A 406 4.13 6.12 -47.83
C ILE A 406 4.39 7.40 -48.64
N ASN A 407 4.89 7.26 -49.87
CA ASN A 407 5.08 8.36 -50.83
C ASN A 407 5.82 9.59 -50.26
N GLY A 408 6.86 9.37 -49.45
CA GLY A 408 7.64 10.44 -48.80
C GLY A 408 6.95 11.12 -47.60
N LYS A 409 5.93 10.47 -47.02
CA LYS A 409 5.26 10.88 -45.78
C LYS A 409 5.27 9.76 -44.75
N SER A 410 5.41 10.12 -43.48
CA SER A 410 5.16 9.19 -42.39
C SER A 410 3.65 9.09 -42.16
N ARG A 411 3.09 7.90 -42.35
CA ARG A 411 1.72 7.53 -41.93
C ARG A 411 1.77 6.95 -40.53
N ILE A 412 1.09 7.62 -39.61
CA ILE A 412 0.96 7.24 -38.20
C ILE A 412 -0.44 6.65 -38.01
N VAL A 413 -0.51 5.44 -37.44
CA VAL A 413 -1.74 4.75 -37.05
C VAL A 413 -1.65 4.44 -35.56
N MET A 414 -2.65 4.81 -34.79
CA MET A 414 -2.78 4.46 -33.39
C MET A 414 -3.92 3.45 -33.20
N GLY A 415 -3.77 2.58 -32.20
CA GLY A 415 -4.79 1.65 -31.73
C GLY A 415 -4.64 1.43 -30.23
N CYS A 416 -5.64 0.84 -29.58
CA CYS A 416 -5.64 0.50 -28.16
C CYS A 416 -6.48 -0.78 -28.02
N ASP A 417 -6.00 -1.74 -27.25
CA ASP A 417 -6.67 -3.05 -27.12
C ASP A 417 -7.84 -3.01 -26.12
N THR A 418 -7.98 -1.93 -25.33
CA THR A 418 -9.16 -1.67 -24.51
C THR A 418 -10.33 -1.17 -25.38
N GLU A 419 -11.33 -2.01 -25.57
CA GLU A 419 -12.54 -1.66 -26.32
C GLU A 419 -13.23 -0.41 -25.74
N GLY A 420 -13.55 0.55 -26.63
CA GLY A 420 -14.20 1.82 -26.30
C GLY A 420 -13.26 2.96 -25.87
N ALA A 421 -11.94 2.73 -25.80
CA ALA A 421 -10.99 3.79 -25.40
C ALA A 421 -10.80 4.88 -26.49
N GLN A 422 -10.71 6.13 -26.07
CA GLN A 422 -10.34 7.29 -26.87
C GLN A 422 -8.84 7.55 -26.80
N ILE A 423 -8.15 7.61 -27.95
CA ILE A 423 -6.72 7.93 -27.98
C ILE A 423 -6.54 9.43 -28.18
N ARG A 424 -5.77 10.07 -27.29
CA ARG A 424 -5.39 11.49 -27.33
C ARG A 424 -3.91 11.60 -27.64
N TYR A 425 -3.50 12.57 -28.45
CA TYR A 425 -2.10 12.72 -28.87
C TYR A 425 -1.61 14.16 -28.98
N THR A 426 -0.28 14.31 -28.92
CA THR A 426 0.50 15.54 -29.11
C THR A 426 1.65 15.30 -30.11
N PHE A 427 2.15 16.38 -30.73
CA PHE A 427 3.35 16.36 -31.61
C PHE A 427 4.54 17.14 -31.03
N ASP A 428 4.39 17.62 -29.81
CA ASP A 428 5.46 18.17 -28.97
C ASP A 428 5.96 17.08 -28.00
N THR A 429 6.57 17.48 -26.88
CA THR A 429 7.04 16.56 -25.84
C THR A 429 6.08 16.42 -24.65
N ALA A 430 5.00 17.22 -24.60
CA ALA A 430 4.07 17.23 -23.48
C ALA A 430 3.21 15.96 -23.44
N SER A 431 2.73 15.61 -22.25
CA SER A 431 1.79 14.51 -22.07
C SER A 431 0.45 14.85 -22.73
N PRO A 432 -0.15 13.95 -23.52
CA PRO A 432 -1.51 14.16 -24.00
C PRO A 432 -2.49 14.12 -22.85
N THR A 433 -3.40 15.09 -22.82
CA THR A 433 -4.50 15.23 -21.85
C THR A 433 -5.85 14.93 -22.52
N LEU A 434 -6.96 14.94 -21.74
CA LEU A 434 -8.31 14.86 -22.31
C LEU A 434 -8.61 16.01 -23.29
N GLU A 435 -8.02 17.19 -23.12
CA GLU A 435 -8.16 18.33 -24.04
C GLU A 435 -7.22 18.26 -25.26
N SER A 436 -6.29 17.29 -25.29
CA SER A 436 -5.41 17.08 -26.44
C SER A 436 -6.15 16.49 -27.64
N THR A 437 -5.48 16.47 -28.80
CA THR A 437 -6.15 16.14 -30.06
C THR A 437 -6.61 14.67 -30.05
N LEU A 438 -7.89 14.44 -30.31
CA LEU A 438 -8.46 13.10 -30.44
C LEU A 438 -7.97 12.45 -31.74
N TYR A 439 -7.39 11.27 -31.65
CA TYR A 439 -7.08 10.43 -32.80
C TYR A 439 -8.36 9.74 -33.31
N THR A 440 -8.79 10.10 -34.51
CA THR A 440 -9.95 9.51 -35.20
C THR A 440 -9.59 8.83 -36.52
N GLU A 441 -8.48 9.22 -37.16
CA GLU A 441 -8.04 8.69 -38.45
C GLU A 441 -6.50 8.72 -38.62
N PRO A 442 -5.90 7.90 -39.50
CA PRO A 442 -4.45 7.86 -39.71
C PRO A 442 -3.85 9.20 -40.15
N ILE A 443 -2.83 9.65 -39.42
CA ILE A 443 -2.20 10.97 -39.62
C ILE A 443 -1.04 10.85 -40.62
N PHE A 444 -0.82 11.87 -41.45
CA PHE A 444 0.25 11.90 -42.44
C PHE A 444 1.16 13.13 -42.27
N THR A 445 2.40 12.93 -41.83
CA THR A 445 3.38 14.01 -41.58
C THR A 445 4.50 14.01 -42.62
N ILE A 446 5.17 15.17 -42.77
CA ILE A 446 6.37 15.38 -43.60
C ILE A 446 7.50 15.84 -42.68
N GLY A 447 8.72 15.33 -42.89
CA GLY A 447 9.87 15.62 -42.03
C GLY A 447 9.93 14.72 -40.79
N LYS A 448 10.81 15.10 -39.85
CA LYS A 448 11.10 14.36 -38.62
C LYS A 448 10.45 15.03 -37.40
N GLY A 449 9.95 14.23 -36.47
CA GLY A 449 9.38 14.70 -35.21
C GLY A 449 8.95 13.55 -34.30
N ASN A 450 8.41 13.91 -33.14
CA ASN A 450 7.90 12.96 -32.15
C ASN A 450 6.38 13.02 -32.13
N VAL A 451 5.75 11.94 -31.69
CA VAL A 451 4.32 11.88 -31.37
C VAL A 451 4.18 11.13 -30.05
N LYS A 452 3.42 11.69 -29.10
CA LYS A 452 3.09 11.03 -27.84
C LYS A 452 1.59 10.78 -27.79
N ALA A 453 1.16 9.65 -27.25
CA ALA A 453 -0.25 9.27 -27.12
C ALA A 453 -0.58 8.71 -25.73
N LYS A 454 -1.77 9.04 -25.20
CA LYS A 454 -2.42 8.37 -24.05
C LYS A 454 -3.82 7.88 -24.50
N ALA A 455 -4.30 6.79 -23.93
CA ALA A 455 -5.66 6.29 -24.11
C ALA A 455 -6.50 6.48 -22.85
N TYR A 456 -7.75 6.89 -23.07
CA TYR A 456 -8.71 7.32 -22.06
C TYR A 456 -10.01 6.55 -22.20
N LYS A 457 -10.64 6.18 -21.09
CA LYS A 457 -11.97 5.58 -21.07
C LYS A 457 -12.67 6.00 -19.78
N ASP A 458 -13.93 6.39 -19.90
CA ASP A 458 -14.74 6.85 -18.77
C ASP A 458 -14.89 5.75 -17.72
N GLY A 459 -14.69 6.10 -16.45
CA GLY A 459 -14.65 5.13 -15.35
C GLY A 459 -13.49 4.13 -15.39
N CYS A 460 -12.37 4.44 -16.06
CA CYS A 460 -11.16 3.61 -16.09
C CYS A 460 -9.91 4.43 -15.78
N ILE A 461 -8.84 3.77 -15.30
CA ILE A 461 -7.56 4.42 -15.05
C ILE A 461 -6.88 4.71 -16.40
N THR A 462 -6.43 5.94 -16.62
CA THR A 462 -5.76 6.35 -17.88
C THR A 462 -4.54 5.49 -18.21
N SER A 463 -4.31 5.26 -19.50
CA SER A 463 -3.17 4.48 -19.97
C SER A 463 -1.83 5.14 -19.62
N ARG A 464 -0.77 4.33 -19.67
CA ARG A 464 0.60 4.86 -19.76
C ARG A 464 0.77 5.57 -21.11
N SER A 465 1.64 6.58 -21.15
CA SER A 465 1.99 7.28 -22.39
C SER A 465 2.81 6.36 -23.31
N THR A 466 2.54 6.40 -24.61
CA THR A 466 3.41 5.82 -25.64
C THR A 466 4.04 6.93 -26.46
N ASP A 467 5.36 6.88 -26.64
CA ASP A 467 6.12 7.75 -27.54
C ASP A 467 6.44 7.05 -28.87
N GLY A 468 6.41 7.80 -29.96
CA GLY A 468 6.81 7.35 -31.30
C GLY A 468 7.59 8.42 -32.05
N VAL A 469 8.55 8.02 -32.87
CA VAL A 469 9.37 8.94 -33.69
C VAL A 469 9.05 8.73 -35.16
N TYR A 470 8.60 9.78 -35.85
CA TYR A 470 8.36 9.79 -37.29
C TYR A 470 9.47 10.53 -38.03
N GLY A 471 9.64 10.22 -39.33
CA GLY A 471 10.78 10.70 -40.12
C GLY A 471 12.12 10.14 -39.66
N MET A 472 12.30 8.84 -39.81
CA MET A 472 13.64 8.24 -39.97
C MET A 472 13.93 8.06 -41.47
N GLU A 473 15.22 8.03 -41.81
CA GLU A 473 15.82 8.45 -43.09
C GLU A 473 15.16 7.91 -44.38
#